data_AF-A0A6G6TLR2-F1
#
_entry.id   AF-A0A6G6TLR2-F1
#
_cell.length_a   1.000
_cell.length_b   1.000
_cell.length_c   1.000
_cell.angle_alpha   90.00
_cell.angle_beta   90.00
_cell.angle_gamma   90.00
#
_symmetry.space_group_name_H-M   'P 1'
#
loop_
_entity.id
_entity.type
_entity.pdbx_description
1 polymer ?
#
loop_
_entity_poly.entity_id
_entity_poly.type
_entity_poly.pdbx_seq_one_letter_code
_entity_poly.pdbx_strand_id
1 'polypeptide(L)' 'MKNTDAKLFNHKILPVSHYLSKDDLCRHFRVSRTTLNRWIRLNKIPPPTNWGSVTIGWSPEEIKNMVR' A
#
# COMPACT_ATOMS: atom_id res chain seq x y z
N MET A 1 23.83 18.75 -9.55
CA MET A 1 22.69 18.70 -10.50
C MET A 1 21.41 18.72 -9.69
N LYS A 2 20.47 19.59 -10.10
CA LYS A 2 19.23 19.94 -9.39
C LYS A 2 18.18 18.85 -9.56
N ASN A 3 17.41 18.62 -8.48
CA ASN A 3 16.01 18.19 -8.42
C ASN A 3 15.71 16.76 -8.96
N THR A 4 14.80 15.93 -8.44
CA THR A 4 13.44 16.22 -7.96
C THR A 4 12.83 14.93 -7.40
N ASP A 5 12.91 14.63 -6.11
CA ASP A 5 12.07 13.57 -5.50
C ASP A 5 10.71 14.09 -5.01
N ALA A 6 10.35 15.31 -5.44
CA ALA A 6 9.06 15.96 -5.19
C ALA A 6 8.00 15.60 -6.25
N LYS A 7 7.85 14.31 -6.63
CA LYS A 7 6.85 13.88 -7.64
C LYS A 7 6.16 12.53 -7.36
N LEU A 8 6.10 12.06 -6.11
CA LEU A 8 5.37 10.81 -5.81
C LEU A 8 3.83 10.95 -5.78
N PHE A 9 3.29 12.16 -5.90
CA PHE A 9 1.84 12.36 -5.94
C PHE A 9 1.49 13.40 -6.99
N ASN A 10 1.60 13.06 -8.27
CA ASN A 10 0.88 13.83 -9.28
C ASN A 10 0.21 12.90 -10.29
N HIS A 11 -1.09 13.10 -10.42
CA HIS A 11 -2.03 12.34 -11.21
C HIS A 11 -1.52 12.04 -12.63
N LYS A 12 -1.38 10.75 -12.96
CA LYS A 12 -1.64 10.17 -14.30
C LYS A 12 -1.48 8.66 -14.21
N ILE A 13 -2.62 7.97 -14.19
CA ILE A 13 -2.81 6.55 -14.52
C ILE A 13 -1.84 5.61 -13.77
N LEU A 14 -2.30 5.02 -12.65
CA LEU A 14 -1.63 3.83 -12.10
C LEU A 14 -1.54 2.81 -13.24
N PRO A 15 -0.33 2.45 -13.73
CA PRO A 15 -0.23 1.44 -14.74
C PRO A 15 -0.71 0.13 -14.11
N VAL A 16 -1.59 -0.54 -14.85
CA VAL A 16 -2.02 -1.94 -14.73
C VAL A 16 -1.31 -2.72 -13.60
N SER A 17 -2.05 -3.03 -12.53
CA SER A 17 -1.79 -4.18 -11.66
C SER A 17 -0.47 -4.18 -10.85
N HIS A 18 -0.14 -3.09 -10.15
CA HIS A 18 0.88 -3.14 -9.11
C HIS A 18 0.26 -3.23 -7.71
N TYR A 19 0.58 -4.32 -7.02
CA TYR A 19 0.25 -4.51 -5.61
C TYR A 19 0.92 -3.43 -4.77
N LEU A 20 0.20 -2.92 -3.78
CA LEU A 20 0.67 -1.92 -2.85
C LEU A 20 1.63 -2.56 -1.84
N SER A 21 2.77 -1.93 -1.63
CA SER A 21 3.70 -2.33 -0.57
C SER A 21 3.23 -1.85 0.80
N LYS A 22 3.86 -2.33 1.88
CA LYS A 22 3.61 -1.79 3.23
C LYS A 22 3.85 -0.29 3.33
N ASP A 23 4.85 0.23 2.61
CA ASP A 23 5.18 1.66 2.64
C ASP A 23 4.12 2.49 1.92
N ASP A 24 3.57 1.97 0.82
CA ASP A 24 2.45 2.62 0.12
C ASP A 24 1.20 2.66 0.98
N LEU A 25 0.89 1.59 1.72
CA LEU A 25 -0.20 1.58 2.68
C LEU A 25 0.03 2.54 3.85
N CYS A 26 1.26 2.62 4.37
CA CYS A 26 1.58 3.60 5.41
C CYS A 26 1.34 5.04 4.93
N ARG A 27 1.74 5.36 3.69
CA ARG A 27 1.46 6.67 3.07
C ARG A 27 -0.03 6.89 2.83
N HIS A 28 -0.73 5.88 2.33
CA HIS A 28 -2.16 5.94 2.01
C HIS A 28 -3.01 6.21 3.26
N PHE A 29 -2.78 5.43 4.32
CA PHE A 29 -3.51 5.57 5.59
C PHE A 29 -2.93 6.63 6.53
N ARG A 30 -1.77 7.22 6.18
CA ARG A 30 -1.01 8.15 7.04
C ARG A 30 -0.73 7.56 8.43
N VAL A 31 -0.37 6.28 8.48
CA VAL A 31 -0.05 5.56 9.71
C VAL A 31 1.39 5.07 9.71
N SER A 32 1.94 4.81 10.90
CA SER A 32 3.24 4.17 11.02
C SER A 32 3.18 2.69 10.62
N ARG A 33 4.34 2.12 10.25
CA ARG A 33 4.47 0.70 9.93
C ARG A 33 4.09 -0.21 11.10
N THR A 34 4.32 0.24 12.33
CA THR A 34 3.89 -0.46 13.56
C THR A 34 2.38 -0.51 13.66
N THR A 35 1.69 0.61 13.40
CA THR A 35 0.23 0.66 13.35
C THR A 35 -0.33 -0.22 12.25
N LEU A 36 0.27 -0.17 11.05
CA LEU A 36 -0.12 -1.03 9.93
C LEU A 36 0.02 -2.52 10.29
N ASN A 37 1.17 -2.95 10.81
CA ASN A 37 1.38 -4.34 11.24
C ASN A 37 0.38 -4.76 12.34
N ARG A 38 0.03 -3.85 13.25
CA ARG A 38 -1.01 -4.10 14.26
C ARG A 38 -2.38 -4.32 13.59
N TRP A 39 -2.73 -3.54 12.57
CA TRP A 39 -3.99 -3.70 11.85
C TRP A 39 -4.06 -5.03 11.08
N ILE A 40 -2.95 -5.46 10.47
CA ILE A 40 -2.85 -6.79 9.84
C ILE A 40 -3.11 -7.88 10.89
N ARG A 41 -2.46 -7.80 12.06
CA ARG A 41 -2.65 -8.78 13.15
C ARG A 41 -4.06 -8.79 13.72
N LEU A 42 -4.76 -7.67 13.68
CA LEU A 42 -6.13 -7.52 14.14
C LEU A 42 -7.17 -7.80 13.04
N ASN A 43 -6.74 -8.26 11.85
CA ASN A 43 -7.59 -8.47 10.67
C ASN A 43 -8.46 -7.25 10.31
N LYS A 44 -7.96 -6.03 10.60
CA LYS A 44 -8.63 -4.77 10.22
C LYS A 44 -8.41 -4.41 8.75
N ILE A 45 -7.38 -5.00 8.16
CA ILE A 45 -7.07 -4.93 6.73
C ILE A 45 -6.83 -6.36 6.24
N PRO A 46 -7.10 -6.66 4.96
CA PRO A 46 -6.89 -7.99 4.42
C PRO A 46 -5.42 -8.40 4.61
N PRO A 47 -5.14 -9.70 4.71
CA PRO A 47 -3.76 -10.17 4.65
C PRO A 47 -3.16 -9.80 3.29
N PRO A 48 -1.84 -9.56 3.22
CA PRO A 48 -1.21 -9.32 1.94
C PRO A 48 -1.32 -10.55 1.05
N THR A 49 -1.48 -10.32 -0.24
CA THR A 49 -1.38 -11.34 -1.27
C THR A 49 0.05 -11.89 -1.29
N ASN A 50 0.14 -13.22 -1.19
CA ASN A 50 1.38 -13.96 -1.28
C ASN A 50 1.37 -14.80 -2.56
N TRP A 51 2.53 -14.93 -3.19
CA TRP A 51 2.79 -15.85 -4.30
C TRP A 51 3.89 -16.81 -3.89
N GLY A 52 3.48 -17.99 -3.45
CA GLY A 52 4.38 -18.93 -2.77
C GLY A 52 4.93 -18.30 -1.48
N SER A 53 6.25 -18.23 -1.38
CA SER A 53 6.97 -17.63 -0.25
C SER A 53 7.13 -16.10 -0.35
N VAL A 54 6.75 -15.48 -1.47
CA VAL A 54 6.95 -14.06 -1.72
C VAL A 54 5.68 -13.30 -1.37
N THR A 55 5.78 -12.35 -0.44
CA THR A 55 4.71 -11.38 -0.19
C THR A 55 4.70 -10.33 -1.30
N ILE A 56 3.66 -10.34 -2.14
CA ILE A 56 3.52 -9.40 -3.24
C ILE A 56 3.00 -8.05 -2.74
N GLY A 57 2.08 -8.03 -1.78
CA GLY A 57 1.49 -6.80 -1.24
C GLY A 57 -0.03 -6.84 -1.27
N TRP A 58 -0.68 -5.71 -1.48
CA TRP A 58 -2.14 -5.62 -1.45
C TRP A 58 -2.72 -5.17 -2.77
N SER A 59 -3.83 -5.78 -3.21
CA SER A 59 -4.52 -5.29 -4.39
C SER A 59 -5.04 -3.87 -4.14
N PRO A 60 -4.82 -2.91 -5.05
CA PRO A 60 -5.39 -1.57 -4.92
C PRO A 60 -6.92 -1.57 -4.77
N GLU A 61 -7.61 -2.53 -5.40
CA GLU A 61 -9.08 -2.64 -5.33
C GLU A 61 -9.57 -3.06 -3.94
N GLU A 62 -8.89 -4.02 -3.31
CA GLU A 62 -9.23 -4.49 -1.96
C GLU A 62 -9.07 -3.36 -0.93
N ILE A 63 -7.99 -2.58 -1.07
CA ILE A 63 -7.68 -1.48 -0.15
C ILE A 63 -8.60 -0.29 -0.38
N LYS A 64 -8.96 0.02 -1.64
CA LYS A 64 -9.85 1.14 -1.97
C LYS A 64 -11.21 1.02 -1.28
N ASN A 65 -11.71 -0.20 -1.09
CA ASN A 65 -13.01 -0.45 -0.47
C ASN A 65 -12.98 -0.44 1.08
N MET A 66 -11.81 -0.36 1.71
CA MET A 66 -11.67 -0.33 3.17
C MET A 66 -11.81 1.06 3.78
N VAL A 67 -11.88 2.11 2.95
CA VAL A 67 -12.12 3.47 3.41
C VAL A 67 -13.63 3.74 3.42
N ARG A 68 -14.25 3.56 4.58
CA ARG A 68 -15.56 4.14 4.92
C ARG A 68 -15.60 4.52 6.39
#